data_AF-A0A9W4W927-F1
#
_entry.id   AF-A0A9W4W927-F1
#
_cell.length_a   1.000
_cell.length_b   1.000
_cell.length_c   1.000
_cell.angle_alpha   90.00
_cell.angle_beta   90.00
_cell.angle_gamma   90.00
#
_symmetry.space_group_name_H-M   'P 1'
#
loop_
_entity.id
_entity.type
_entity.pdbx_description
1 polymer ?
#
loop_
_entity_poly.entity_id
_entity_poly.type
_entity_poly.pdbx_seq_one_letter_code
_entity_poly.pdbx_strand_id
1 'polypeptide(L)'
;MALPPIVNATLQSAVLAGTSNLLAQALTAYRTDSQLVIDWVPVVQFIMNAVVCTPPNFMWQDLLEQSFPAYHVSPTKDAIASAAANDEKELDREARDNKLVEPKLNIRNTVVKLLLDQ
;
A
#
# COMPACT_ATOMS: atom_id res chain seq x y z
N MET A 1 -14.50 -7.09 16.61
CA MET A 1 -14.56 -5.79 15.91
C MET A 1 -13.18 -5.56 15.31
N ALA A 2 -13.07 -5.35 14.00
CA ALA A 2 -11.78 -5.10 13.36
C ALA A 2 -11.25 -3.73 13.80
N LEU A 3 -9.95 -3.64 14.11
CA LEU A 3 -9.29 -2.37 14.36
C LEU A 3 -9.32 -1.48 13.11
N PRO A 4 -9.33 -0.15 13.26
CA PRO A 4 -9.21 0.75 12.12
C PRO A 4 -7.95 0.42 11.29
N PRO A 5 -8.00 0.47 9.94
CA PRO A 5 -6.86 0.15 9.08
C PRO A 5 -5.58 0.92 9.42
N ILE A 6 -5.73 2.19 9.81
CA ILE A 6 -4.63 3.05 10.26
C ILE A 6 -3.93 2.53 11.53
N VAL A 7 -4.68 1.94 12.46
CA VAL A 7 -4.13 1.37 13.70
C VAL A 7 -3.36 0.10 13.39
N ASN A 8 -3.90 -0.75 12.51
CA ASN A 8 -3.19 -1.95 12.05
C ASN A 8 -1.88 -1.60 11.33
N ALA A 9 -1.91 -0.62 10.42
CA ALA A 9 -0.72 -0.16 9.70
C ALA A 9 0.35 0.41 10.65
N THR A 10 -0.08 1.22 11.61
CA THR A 10 0.81 1.81 12.62
C THR A 10 1.44 0.74 13.51
N LEU A 11 0.66 -0.24 13.96
CA LEU A 11 1.16 -1.35 14.76
C LEU A 11 2.16 -2.21 13.98
N GLN A 12 1.86 -2.55 12.72
CA GLN A 12 2.76 -3.30 11.85
C GLN A 12 4.07 -2.53 11.62
N SER A 13 3.99 -1.22 11.37
CA SER A 13 5.17 -0.37 11.20
C SER A 13 6.02 -0.29 12.47
N ALA A 14 5.39 -0.14 13.64
CA ALA A 14 6.07 -0.14 14.92
C ALA A 14 6.83 -1.45 15.20
N VAL A 15 6.19 -2.60 14.92
CA VAL A 15 6.81 -3.93 15.06
C VAL A 15 8.00 -4.08 14.11
N LEU A 16 7.85 -3.65 12.86
CA LEU A 16 8.94 -3.66 11.88
C LEU A 16 10.09 -2.76 12.29
N ALA A 17 9.81 -1.55 12.78
CA ALA A 17 10.83 -0.59 13.23
C ALA A 17 11.63 -1.13 14.43
N GLY A 18 10.94 -1.70 15.43
CA GLY A 18 11.59 -2.32 16.57
C GLY A 18 12.46 -3.52 16.17
N THR A 19 11.91 -4.42 15.34
CA THR A 19 12.64 -5.60 14.85
C THR A 19 13.85 -5.20 14.00
N SER A 20 13.71 -4.20 13.14
CA SER A 20 14.79 -3.67 12.31
C SER A 20 15.91 -3.09 13.16
N ASN A 21 15.59 -2.34 14.21
CA ASN A 21 16.60 -1.79 15.10
C ASN A 21 17.37 -2.88 15.86
N LEU A 22 16.66 -3.90 16.38
CA LEU A 22 17.29 -5.05 17.03
C LEU A 22 18.23 -5.81 16.07
N LEU A 23 17.79 -6.04 14.84
CA LEU A 23 18.63 -6.66 13.81
C LEU A 23 19.85 -5.79 13.45
N ALA A 24 19.68 -4.47 13.39
CA ALA A 24 20.78 -3.55 13.14
C ALA A 24 21.84 -3.61 14.25
N GLN A 25 21.42 -3.66 15.51
CA GLN A 25 22.32 -3.82 16.65
C GLN A 25 23.02 -5.18 16.62
N ALA A 26 22.30 -6.26 16.28
CA ALA A 26 22.87 -7.60 16.13
C ALA A 26 23.94 -7.68 15.02
N LEU A 27 23.65 -7.11 13.85
CA LEU A 27 24.59 -7.05 12.74
C LEU A 27 25.80 -6.18 13.06
N THR A 28 25.61 -5.10 13.83
CA THR A 28 26.71 -4.23 14.27
C THR A 28 27.63 -4.96 15.23
N ALA A 29 27.07 -5.63 16.25
CA ALA A 29 27.85 -6.43 17.19
C ALA A 29 28.65 -7.55 16.48
N TYR A 30 28.03 -8.21 15.50
CA TYR A 30 28.69 -9.23 14.69
C TYR A 30 29.85 -8.67 13.85
N ARG A 31 29.70 -7.48 13.26
CA ARG A 31 30.75 -6.84 12.44
C ARG A 31 31.92 -6.31 13.27
N THR A 32 31.68 -5.93 14.52
CA THR A 32 32.69 -5.32 15.41
C THR A 32 33.32 -6.33 16.38
N ASP A 33 33.04 -7.64 16.23
CA ASP A 33 33.50 -8.72 17.12
C ASP A 33 33.26 -8.39 18.61
N SER A 34 32.15 -7.68 18.87
CA SER A 34 31.81 -7.13 20.18
C SER A 34 30.66 -7.91 20.80
N GLN A 35 30.57 -7.90 22.13
CA GLN A 35 29.43 -8.52 22.82
C GLN A 35 28.12 -7.83 22.41
N LEU A 36 27.08 -8.64 22.15
CA LEU A 36 25.75 -8.14 21.85
C LEU A 36 25.14 -7.49 23.10
N VAL A 37 25.25 -6.17 23.19
CA VAL A 37 24.58 -5.36 24.20
C VAL A 37 23.45 -4.61 23.51
N ILE A 38 22.21 -4.95 23.89
CA ILE A 38 21.03 -4.28 23.33
C ILE A 38 20.87 -2.93 24.02
N ASP A 39 20.98 -1.85 23.24
CA ASP A 39 20.58 -0.52 23.68
C ASP A 39 19.08 -0.34 23.41
N TRP A 40 18.32 -0.20 24.50
CA TRP A 40 16.86 -0.02 24.43
C TRP A 40 16.44 1.38 24.03
N VAL A 41 17.31 2.38 24.19
CA VAL A 41 17.03 3.78 23.81
C VAL A 41 16.69 3.89 22.31
N PRO A 42 17.55 3.44 21.37
CA PRO A 42 17.25 3.52 19.95
C PRO A 42 16.08 2.61 19.55
N VAL A 43 15.85 1.48 20.21
CA VAL A 43 14.69 0.62 19.94
C VAL A 43 13.38 1.37 20.19
N VAL A 44 13.26 2.03 21.35
CA VAL A 44 12.06 2.81 21.71
C VAL A 44 11.93 4.04 20.82
N GLN A 45 13.04 4.72 20.49
CA GLN A 45 13.01 5.86 19.56
C GLN A 45 12.52 5.45 18.18
N PHE A 46 12.97 4.32 17.63
CA PHE A 46 12.50 3.81 16.34
C PHE A 46 11.01 3.47 16.36
N ILE A 47 10.54 2.84 17.44
CA ILE A 47 9.12 2.53 17.62
C ILE A 47 8.29 3.82 17.73
N MET A 48 8.69 4.79 18.56
CA MET A 48 7.98 6.07 18.68
C MET A 48 7.97 6.81 17.35
N ASN A 49 9.10 6.87 16.65
CA ASN A 49 9.18 7.53 15.35
C ASN A 49 8.22 6.89 14.34
N ALA A 50 8.14 5.55 14.30
CA ALA A 50 7.15 4.86 13.47
C ALA A 50 5.72 5.24 13.87
N VAL A 51 5.38 5.19 15.16
CA VAL A 51 4.04 5.55 15.65
C VAL A 51 3.64 6.99 15.31
N VAL A 52 4.59 7.93 15.34
CA VAL A 52 4.34 9.34 15.03
C VAL A 52 4.24 9.58 13.52
N CYS A 53 5.08 8.94 12.71
CA CYS A 53 5.16 9.20 11.28
C CYS A 53 4.17 8.38 10.43
N THR A 54 3.78 7.17 10.87
CA THR A 54 2.88 6.31 10.09
C THR A 54 1.47 6.89 9.91
N PRO A 55 0.81 7.47 10.92
CA PRO A 55 -0.54 8.00 10.74
C PRO A 55 -0.61 9.17 9.75
N PRO A 56 0.26 10.20 9.82
CA PRO A 56 0.32 11.25 8.81
C PRO A 56 0.58 10.72 7.39
N ASN A 57 1.50 9.76 7.25
CA ASN A 57 1.80 9.15 5.95
C ASN A 57 0.58 8.40 5.38
N PHE A 58 -0.15 7.67 6.23
CA PHE A 58 -1.38 6.99 5.82
C PHE A 58 -2.45 7.98 5.35
N MET A 59 -2.61 9.11 6.07
CA MET A 59 -3.54 10.17 5.67
C MET A 59 -3.11 10.86 4.37
N TRP A 60 -1.81 11.07 4.17
CA TRP A 60 -1.27 11.63 2.93
C TRP A 60 -1.55 10.71 1.73
N GLN A 61 -1.31 9.40 1.88
CA GLN A 61 -1.64 8.40 0.87
C GLN A 61 -3.13 8.39 0.54
N ASP A 62 -4.00 8.50 1.54
CA ASP A 62 -5.46 8.57 1.32
C ASP A 62 -5.87 9.84 0.56
N LEU A 63 -5.29 11.00 0.90
CA LEU A 63 -5.53 12.25 0.18
C LEU A 63 -5.04 12.20 -1.29
N LEU A 64 -3.90 11.55 -1.53
CA LEU A 64 -3.40 11.34 -2.89
C LEU A 64 -4.28 10.37 -3.69
N GLU A 65 -4.82 9.33 -3.05
CA GLU A 65 -5.79 8.42 -3.69
C GLU A 65 -7.09 9.14 -4.04
N GLN A 66 -7.60 10.01 -3.17
CA GLN A 66 -8.79 10.81 -3.45
C GLN A 66 -8.54 11.84 -4.57
N SER A 67 -7.36 12.48 -4.60
CA SER A 67 -7.05 13.53 -5.57
C SER A 67 -6.67 12.98 -6.95
N PHE A 68 -6.01 11.83 -7.01
CA PHE A 68 -5.50 11.23 -8.24
C PHE A 68 -5.80 9.73 -8.30
N PRO A 69 -7.05 9.29 -8.49
CA PRO A 69 -7.40 7.87 -8.46
C PRO A 69 -6.49 7.06 -9.40
N ALA A 70 -5.83 6.05 -8.84
CA ALA A 70 -4.89 5.19 -9.60
C ALA A 70 -5.64 4.28 -10.57
N TYR A 71 -6.86 3.88 -10.20
CA TYR A 71 -7.68 2.97 -10.98
C TYR A 71 -8.92 3.70 -11.49
N HIS A 72 -9.21 3.51 -12.77
CA HIS A 72 -10.50 3.86 -13.34
C HIS A 72 -11.16 2.58 -13.85
N VAL A 73 -12.48 2.53 -13.70
CA VAL A 73 -13.29 1.42 -14.22
C VAL A 73 -13.37 1.60 -15.73
N SER A 74 -12.74 0.71 -16.49
CA SER A 74 -12.80 0.70 -17.95
C SER A 74 -13.56 -0.55 -18.40
N PRO A 75 -14.41 -0.45 -19.44
CA PRO A 75 -15.01 -1.63 -20.04
C PRO A 75 -13.93 -2.61 -20.53
N THR A 76 -14.15 -3.89 -20.30
CA THR A 76 -13.28 -4.97 -20.78
C THR A 76 -13.32 -5.03 -22.30
N LYS A 77 -12.22 -5.48 -22.94
CA LYS A 77 -12.15 -5.58 -24.41
C LYS A 77 -13.25 -6.46 -25.00
N ASP A 78 -13.61 -7.54 -24.30
CA ASP A 78 -14.69 -8.46 -24.69
C ASP A 78 -16.05 -7.75 -24.62
N ALA A 79 -16.33 -7.01 -23.53
CA ALA A 79 -17.56 -6.21 -23.40
C ALA A 79 -17.67 -5.11 -24.48
N ILE A 80 -16.55 -4.52 -24.90
CA ILE A 80 -16.52 -3.54 -26.00
C ILE A 80 -16.78 -4.23 -27.34
N ALA A 81 -16.26 -5.43 -27.56
CA ALA A 81 -16.48 -6.21 -28.79
C ALA A 81 -17.93 -6.70 -28.91
N SER A 82 -18.49 -7.23 -27.82
CA SER A 82 -19.89 -7.69 -27.71
C SER A 82 -20.87 -6.52 -27.89
N ALA A 83 -20.57 -5.36 -27.30
CA ALA A 83 -21.35 -4.14 -27.52
C ALA A 83 -21.24 -3.60 -28.97
N ALA A 84 -20.05 -3.69 -29.59
CA ALA A 84 -19.86 -3.27 -30.99
C ALA A 84 -20.55 -4.21 -31.99
N ALA A 85 -20.77 -5.47 -31.62
CA ALA A 85 -21.48 -6.47 -32.42
C ALA A 85 -23.02 -6.47 -32.22
N ASN A 86 -23.56 -5.64 -31.31
CA ASN A 86 -24.98 -5.64 -30.88
C ASN A 86 -25.45 -7.00 -30.34
N ASP A 87 -24.55 -7.81 -29.76
CA ASP A 87 -24.89 -9.12 -29.24
C ASP A 87 -25.31 -9.02 -27.75
N GLU A 88 -26.56 -8.65 -27.53
CA GLU A 88 -27.14 -8.42 -26.18
C GLU A 88 -27.04 -9.66 -25.28
N LYS A 89 -27.06 -10.87 -25.85
CA LYS A 89 -26.96 -12.12 -25.09
C LYS A 89 -25.58 -12.39 -24.51
N GLU A 90 -24.52 -12.05 -25.25
CA GLU A 90 -23.15 -12.20 -24.76
C GLU A 90 -22.83 -11.12 -23.71
N LEU A 91 -23.32 -9.90 -23.92
CA LEU A 91 -23.17 -8.82 -22.95
C LEU A 91 -23.88 -9.11 -21.62
N ASP A 92 -25.10 -9.66 -21.65
CA ASP A 92 -25.83 -10.10 -20.45
C ASP A 92 -25.12 -11.25 -19.71
N ARG A 93 -24.40 -12.11 -20.45
CA ARG A 93 -23.61 -13.19 -19.86
C ARG A 93 -22.36 -12.66 -19.17
N GLU A 94 -21.64 -11.73 -19.81
CA GLU A 94 -20.48 -11.05 -19.22
C GLU A 94 -20.86 -10.17 -18.02
N ALA A 95 -22.08 -9.61 -18.02
CA ALA A 95 -22.68 -8.91 -16.89
C ALA A 95 -22.90 -9.82 -15.69
N ARG A 96 -23.50 -11.00 -15.92
CA ARG A 96 -23.69 -12.02 -14.86
C ARG A 96 -22.35 -12.53 -14.31
N ASP A 97 -21.34 -12.63 -15.17
CA ASP A 97 -20.01 -13.11 -14.81
C ASP A 97 -19.11 -12.01 -14.20
N ASN A 98 -19.63 -10.79 -13.96
CA ASN A 98 -18.88 -9.62 -13.46
C ASN A 98 -17.63 -9.26 -14.27
N LYS A 99 -17.60 -9.62 -15.57
CA LYS A 99 -16.46 -9.37 -16.47
C LYS A 99 -16.58 -8.10 -17.30
N LEU A 100 -17.65 -7.32 -17.13
CA LEU A 100 -17.90 -6.12 -17.93
C LEU A 100 -16.84 -5.04 -17.75
N VAL A 101 -16.21 -4.98 -16.58
CA VAL A 101 -15.32 -3.89 -16.22
C VAL A 101 -14.03 -4.41 -15.61
N GLU A 102 -12.93 -3.84 -16.07
CA GLU A 102 -11.59 -4.09 -15.53
C GLU A 102 -11.04 -2.79 -14.93
N PRO A 103 -10.48 -2.83 -13.71
CA PRO A 103 -9.78 -1.69 -13.14
C PRO A 103 -8.49 -1.46 -13.93
N LYS A 104 -8.44 -0.37 -14.70
CA LYS A 104 -7.28 -0.01 -15.50
C LYS A 104 -6.44 1.03 -14.77
N LEU A 105 -5.14 0.78 -14.69
CA LEU A 105 -4.19 1.70 -14.05
C LEU A 105 -4.01 2.96 -14.89
N ASN A 106 -4.21 4.12 -14.28
CA ASN A 106 -3.90 5.41 -14.89
C ASN A 106 -2.43 5.74 -14.65
N ILE A 107 -1.57 5.37 -15.61
CA ILE A 107 -0.12 5.55 -15.55
C ILE A 107 0.26 7.01 -15.24
N ARG A 108 -0.45 7.99 -15.80
CA ARG A 108 -0.18 9.42 -15.55
C ARG A 108 -0.41 9.78 -14.08
N ASN A 109 -1.53 9.35 -13.51
CA ASN A 109 -1.84 9.58 -12.11
C ASN A 109 -0.86 8.83 -11.20
N THR A 110 -0.46 7.62 -11.58
CA THR A 110 0.55 6.83 -10.84
C THR A 110 1.92 7.50 -10.83
N VAL A 111 2.38 8.04 -11.97
CA VAL A 111 3.66 8.78 -12.03
C VAL A 111 3.60 10.07 -11.23
N VAL A 112 2.49 10.81 -11.29
CA VAL A 112 2.30 12.03 -10.48
C VAL A 112 2.31 11.70 -8.98
N LYS A 113 1.65 10.61 -8.57
CA LYS A 113 1.70 10.11 -7.20
C LYS A 113 3.12 9.74 -6.77
N LEU A 114 3.85 9.00 -7.61
CA LEU A 114 5.23 8.62 -7.34
C LEU A 114 6.13 9.85 -7.11
N LEU A 115 5.96 10.90 -7.92
CA LEU A 115 6.75 12.13 -7.77
C LEU A 115 6.36 12.96 -6.55
N LEU A 116 5.10 12.90 -6.10
CA LEU A 116 4.61 13.60 -4.91
C LEU A 116 4.92 12.85 -3.60
N ASP A 117 5.22 11.56 -3.68
CA ASP A 117 5.52 10.69 -2.53
C ASP A 117 7.03 10.56 -2.25
N GLN A 118 7.90 11.10 -3.12
CA GLN A 118 9.36 11.19 -2.94
C GLN A 118 9.76 12.44 -2.16
#